data_AF-A0A5K0VS78-F1
#
_entry.id   AF-A0A5K0VS78-F1
#
_cell.length_a   1.000
_cell.length_b   1.000
_cell.length_c   1.000
_cell.angle_alpha   90.00
_cell.angle_beta   90.00
_cell.angle_gamma   90.00
#
_symmetry.space_group_name_H-M   'P 1'
#
loop_
_entity.id
_entity.type
_entity.pdbx_description
1 polymer ?
#
loop_
_entity_poly.entity_id
_entity_poly.type
_entity_poly.pdbx_seq_one_letter_code
_entity_poly.pdbx_strand_id
1 'polypeptide(L)'
;SVLLNLELKNAWLSVERMKRMPMLTSLTLEYIRLDDENLDCLNSCFPALQKLNLIDVGGLKDPKLQFSELKTCHWVASNCPTSLTIDTPNLIELRLRCVKPRRFILKAPSLFSFFLSMSNIGDIFEVERFLNLRTLRVESADLFGIIPLFSGTETIENLICEKSSFFVSHGTLKQDVRGFKDVVCAATNVRTLSLGPVAWSELQESFYKGDLKIWWSWEHLKKLVVHLLIKDVNAVCSFISFVLTRSAALAEVALFIHCDVGQDVRNCLISRCTSDFPRVRWKWGSWSELYGGSAASSS
;
A
#
# COMPACT_ATOMS: atom_id res chain seq x y z
N SER A 1 -9.60 -28.83 -26.93
CA SER A 1 -9.44 -28.28 -25.56
C SER A 1 -9.62 -26.78 -25.63
N VAL A 2 -10.29 -26.17 -24.64
CA VAL A 2 -10.44 -24.70 -24.55
C VAL A 2 -9.34 -24.17 -23.65
N LEU A 3 -8.56 -23.19 -24.12
CA LEU A 3 -7.52 -22.55 -23.33
C LEU A 3 -8.15 -21.49 -22.41
N LEU A 4 -8.02 -21.68 -21.10
CA LEU A 4 -8.56 -20.75 -20.08
C LEU A 4 -7.46 -19.90 -19.43
N ASN A 5 -6.24 -20.42 -19.39
CA ASN A 5 -5.10 -19.78 -18.74
C ASN A 5 -3.93 -19.71 -19.72
N LEU A 6 -3.33 -18.54 -19.85
CA LEU A 6 -2.16 -18.31 -20.67
C LEU A 6 -1.09 -17.59 -19.86
N GLU A 7 0.11 -18.13 -19.89
CA GLU A 7 1.29 -17.54 -19.27
C GLU A 7 2.40 -17.46 -20.31
N LEU A 8 2.90 -16.25 -20.53
CA LEU A 8 3.97 -15.99 -21.48
C LEU A 8 5.11 -15.28 -20.74
N LYS A 9 6.34 -15.76 -20.97
CA LYS A 9 7.55 -15.18 -20.38
C LYS A 9 8.62 -14.91 -21.42
N ASN A 10 9.45 -13.91 -21.16
CA ASN A 10 10.71 -13.67 -21.89
C ASN A 10 10.51 -13.59 -23.41
N ALA A 11 9.53 -12.81 -23.86
CA ALA A 11 9.16 -12.73 -25.27
C ALA A 11 8.88 -11.28 -25.71
N TRP A 12 8.97 -11.06 -27.02
CA TRP A 12 8.54 -9.82 -27.66
C TRP A 12 7.20 -10.11 -28.35
N LEU A 13 6.20 -9.29 -28.03
CA LEU A 13 4.85 -9.50 -28.52
C LEU A 13 4.35 -8.22 -29.20
N SER A 14 3.56 -8.42 -30.25
CA SER A 14 2.67 -7.40 -30.79
C SER A 14 1.24 -7.79 -30.40
N VAL A 15 0.62 -6.97 -29.55
CA VAL A 15 -0.78 -7.06 -29.13
C VAL A 15 -1.71 -6.95 -30.34
N GLU A 16 -1.37 -6.13 -31.34
CA GLU A 16 -2.18 -5.97 -32.55
C GLU A 16 -2.31 -7.27 -33.36
N ARG A 17 -1.34 -8.19 -33.23
CA ARG A 17 -1.29 -9.47 -33.93
C ARG A 17 -1.79 -10.64 -33.07
N MET A 18 -2.25 -10.38 -31.85
CA MET A 18 -2.76 -11.43 -30.97
C MET A 18 -4.07 -12.01 -31.53
N LYS A 19 -4.15 -13.35 -31.54
CA LYS A 19 -5.39 -14.03 -31.89
C LYS A 19 -6.40 -13.87 -30.74
N ARG A 20 -7.65 -13.60 -31.11
CA ARG A 20 -8.77 -13.53 -30.16
C ARG A 20 -8.96 -14.88 -29.46
N MET A 21 -9.00 -14.87 -28.14
CA MET A 21 -9.24 -16.03 -27.29
C MET A 21 -10.40 -15.70 -26.33
N PRO A 22 -11.66 -15.85 -26.78
CA PRO A 22 -12.82 -15.33 -26.06
C PRO A 22 -13.13 -16.05 -24.74
N MET A 23 -12.57 -17.25 -24.53
CA MET A 23 -12.77 -18.05 -23.31
C MET A 23 -11.61 -17.91 -22.32
N LEU A 24 -10.59 -17.11 -22.64
CA LEU A 24 -9.42 -16.94 -21.77
C LEU A 24 -9.82 -16.12 -20.53
N THR A 25 -9.65 -16.68 -19.34
CA THR A 25 -10.02 -16.06 -18.07
C THR A 25 -8.81 -15.56 -17.28
N SER A 26 -7.62 -16.10 -17.53
CA SER A 26 -6.37 -15.67 -16.89
C SER A 26 -5.25 -15.45 -17.89
N LEU A 27 -4.58 -14.30 -17.78
CA LEU A 27 -3.42 -13.95 -18.59
C LEU A 27 -2.29 -13.46 -17.68
N THR A 28 -1.12 -14.06 -17.83
CA THR A 28 0.13 -13.58 -17.22
C THR A 28 1.14 -13.25 -18.32
N LEU A 29 1.61 -12.02 -18.32
CA LEU A 29 2.72 -11.54 -19.15
C LEU A 29 3.87 -11.16 -18.21
N GLU A 30 4.98 -11.86 -18.31
CA GLU A 30 6.15 -11.66 -17.43
C GLU A 30 7.42 -11.46 -18.25
N TYR A 31 8.20 -10.42 -17.98
CA TYR A 31 9.40 -10.07 -18.78
C TYR A 31 9.10 -9.99 -20.28
N ILE A 32 7.98 -9.34 -20.62
CA ILE A 32 7.53 -9.17 -22.01
C ILE A 32 7.88 -7.77 -22.50
N ARG A 33 8.36 -7.64 -23.74
CA ARG A 33 8.42 -6.37 -24.46
C ARG A 33 7.24 -6.29 -25.42
N LEU A 34 6.45 -5.23 -25.33
CA LEU A 34 5.39 -4.94 -26.30
C LEU A 34 5.91 -3.98 -27.36
N ASP A 35 5.85 -4.39 -28.63
CA ASP A 35 6.32 -3.58 -29.76
C ASP A 35 5.35 -2.46 -30.14
N ASP A 36 4.06 -2.62 -29.84
CA ASP A 36 3.00 -1.67 -30.22
C ASP A 36 2.84 -0.51 -29.20
N GLU A 37 3.65 -0.51 -28.15
CA GLU A 37 3.70 0.50 -27.08
C GLU A 37 2.39 0.74 -26.26
N ASN A 38 1.34 -0.06 -26.48
CA ASN A 38 0.04 0.08 -25.83
C ASN A 38 -0.60 -1.26 -25.41
N LEU A 39 -1.72 -1.19 -24.67
CA LEU A 39 -2.47 -2.35 -24.16
C LEU A 39 -3.92 -2.41 -24.70
N ASP A 40 -4.29 -1.52 -25.62
CA ASP A 40 -5.69 -1.19 -25.92
C ASP A 40 -6.45 -2.39 -26.52
N CYS A 41 -5.74 -3.23 -27.27
CA CYS A 41 -6.32 -4.40 -27.94
C CYS A 41 -6.44 -5.64 -27.04
N LEU A 42 -5.92 -5.63 -25.80
CA LEU A 42 -6.01 -6.82 -24.95
C LEU A 42 -7.45 -7.19 -24.59
N ASN A 43 -8.32 -6.20 -24.36
CA ASN A 43 -9.72 -6.46 -24.03
C ASN A 43 -10.51 -7.05 -25.20
N SER A 44 -10.22 -6.61 -26.44
CA SER A 44 -10.88 -7.17 -27.62
C SER A 44 -10.39 -8.59 -27.92
N CYS A 45 -9.14 -8.90 -27.57
CA CYS A 45 -8.56 -10.24 -27.68
C CYS A 45 -9.09 -11.19 -26.59
N PHE A 46 -9.26 -10.70 -25.36
CA PHE A 46 -9.59 -11.49 -24.16
C PHE A 46 -10.81 -10.92 -23.42
N PRO A 47 -12.01 -10.94 -24.02
CA PRO A 47 -13.20 -10.30 -23.44
C PRO A 47 -13.70 -10.95 -22.13
N ALA A 48 -13.40 -12.24 -21.89
CA ALA A 48 -13.79 -12.95 -20.66
C ALA A 48 -12.70 -12.92 -19.57
N LEU A 49 -11.69 -12.05 -19.72
CA LEU A 49 -10.54 -12.04 -18.82
C LEU A 49 -10.94 -11.55 -17.42
N GLN A 50 -10.71 -12.40 -16.42
CA GLN A 50 -10.99 -12.14 -15.01
C GLN A 50 -9.72 -11.86 -14.21
N LYS A 51 -8.57 -12.38 -14.65
CA LYS A 51 -7.27 -12.21 -14.00
C LYS A 51 -6.21 -11.75 -15.01
N LEU A 52 -5.53 -10.65 -14.67
CA LEU A 52 -4.44 -10.11 -15.46
C LEU A 52 -3.21 -9.85 -14.60
N ASN A 53 -2.08 -10.45 -14.96
CA ASN A 53 -0.78 -10.16 -14.38
C ASN A 53 0.14 -9.56 -15.44
N LEU A 54 0.64 -8.36 -15.20
CA LEU A 54 1.62 -7.66 -16.02
C LEU A 54 2.87 -7.42 -15.17
N ILE A 55 3.88 -8.27 -15.34
CA ILE A 55 5.10 -8.24 -14.52
C ILE A 55 6.27 -7.86 -15.43
N ASP A 56 6.92 -6.73 -15.16
CA ASP A 56 8.06 -6.26 -15.96
C ASP A 56 7.75 -6.19 -17.47
N VAL A 57 6.54 -5.71 -17.79
CA VAL A 57 6.11 -5.51 -19.19
C VAL A 57 6.63 -4.17 -19.69
N GLY A 58 7.55 -4.23 -20.66
CA GLY A 58 8.21 -3.08 -21.26
C GLY A 58 7.59 -2.60 -22.58
N GLY A 59 8.05 -1.44 -23.06
CA GLY A 59 7.57 -0.80 -24.30
C GLY A 59 6.38 0.13 -24.12
N LEU A 60 5.75 0.15 -22.94
CA LEU A 60 4.54 0.94 -22.69
C LEU A 60 4.81 2.44 -22.51
N LYS A 61 4.08 3.29 -23.24
CA LYS A 61 4.19 4.76 -23.14
C LYS A 61 3.06 5.37 -22.30
N ASP A 62 1.81 5.16 -22.74
CA ASP A 62 0.58 5.67 -22.12
C ASP A 62 -0.44 4.52 -21.94
N PRO A 63 -0.10 3.46 -21.18
CA PRO A 63 -0.92 2.26 -21.12
C PRO A 63 -2.28 2.51 -20.47
N LYS A 64 -3.32 1.96 -21.12
CA LYS A 64 -4.70 1.99 -20.67
C LYS A 64 -5.24 0.57 -20.50
N LEU A 65 -5.72 0.25 -19.30
CA LEU A 65 -6.45 -0.99 -19.04
C LEU A 65 -7.94 -0.71 -19.04
N GLN A 66 -8.67 -1.32 -19.97
CA GLN A 66 -10.13 -1.26 -20.02
C GLN A 66 -10.71 -2.66 -20.15
N PHE A 67 -11.19 -3.22 -19.03
CA PHE A 67 -11.78 -4.55 -19.00
C PHE A 67 -13.05 -4.56 -18.17
N SER A 68 -14.14 -5.08 -18.74
CA SER A 68 -15.42 -5.19 -18.04
C SER A 68 -15.44 -6.37 -17.07
N GLU A 69 -14.83 -7.52 -17.42
CA GLU A 69 -14.92 -8.74 -16.60
C GLU A 69 -13.79 -8.91 -15.58
N LEU A 70 -12.78 -8.03 -15.62
CA LEU A 70 -11.57 -8.17 -14.82
C LEU A 70 -11.88 -8.02 -13.33
N LYS A 71 -11.48 -9.02 -12.54
CA LYS A 71 -11.68 -9.09 -11.09
C LYS A 71 -10.39 -8.84 -10.32
N THR A 72 -9.26 -9.33 -10.83
CA THR A 72 -7.96 -9.19 -10.17
C THR A 72 -6.90 -8.71 -11.15
N CYS A 73 -6.12 -7.71 -10.76
CA CYS A 73 -5.01 -7.21 -11.54
C CYS A 73 -3.75 -7.08 -10.68
N HIS A 74 -2.64 -7.66 -11.14
CA HIS A 74 -1.31 -7.39 -10.61
C HIS A 74 -0.47 -6.74 -11.70
N TRP A 75 -0.01 -5.52 -11.46
CA TRP A 75 0.80 -4.78 -12.42
C TRP A 75 2.07 -4.23 -11.75
N VAL A 76 3.22 -4.70 -12.22
CA VAL A 76 4.53 -4.16 -11.92
C VAL A 76 5.02 -3.37 -13.14
N ALA A 77 4.72 -2.06 -13.14
CA ALA A 77 5.17 -1.12 -14.14
C ALA A 77 6.58 -0.61 -13.79
N SER A 78 7.59 -1.36 -14.24
CA SER A 78 9.01 -1.09 -13.95
C SER A 78 9.62 0.01 -14.81
N ASN A 79 9.04 0.28 -15.97
CA ASN A 79 9.33 1.48 -16.74
C ASN A 79 8.49 2.64 -16.20
N CYS A 80 8.92 3.89 -16.40
CA CYS A 80 8.20 5.08 -15.94
C CYS A 80 7.26 5.57 -17.07
N PRO A 81 6.01 5.06 -17.18
CA PRO A 81 5.10 5.55 -18.21
C PRO A 81 4.77 7.02 -17.96
N THR A 82 4.49 7.77 -19.03
CA THR A 82 4.08 9.17 -18.88
C THR A 82 2.71 9.24 -18.22
N SER A 83 1.80 8.36 -18.63
CA SER A 83 0.44 8.23 -18.10
C SER A 83 0.13 6.77 -17.80
N LEU A 84 -0.68 6.50 -16.76
CA LEU A 84 -1.22 5.19 -16.48
C LEU A 84 -2.72 5.31 -16.17
N THR A 85 -3.55 4.62 -16.94
CA THR A 85 -5.01 4.65 -16.78
C THR A 85 -5.55 3.24 -16.57
N ILE A 86 -6.31 3.04 -15.49
CA ILE A 86 -7.04 1.81 -15.19
C ILE A 86 -8.52 2.16 -15.10
N ASP A 87 -9.31 1.60 -16.01
CA ASP A 87 -10.76 1.81 -16.10
C ASP A 87 -11.44 0.44 -16.21
N THR A 88 -11.68 -0.15 -15.04
CA THR A 88 -12.09 -1.55 -14.87
C THR A 88 -13.17 -1.62 -13.79
N PRO A 89 -14.46 -1.45 -14.14
CA PRO A 89 -15.53 -1.19 -13.18
C PRO A 89 -15.77 -2.33 -12.19
N ASN A 90 -15.47 -3.57 -12.60
CA ASN A 90 -15.68 -4.79 -11.82
C ASN A 90 -14.43 -5.29 -11.10
N LEU A 91 -13.35 -4.51 -11.09
CA LEU A 91 -12.09 -4.88 -10.44
C LEU A 91 -12.28 -4.92 -8.92
N ILE A 92 -11.90 -6.03 -8.30
CA ILE A 92 -12.04 -6.29 -6.86
C ILE A 92 -10.70 -6.13 -6.15
N GLU A 93 -9.62 -6.64 -6.74
CA GLU A 93 -8.26 -6.56 -6.21
C GLU A 93 -7.30 -5.93 -7.23
N LEU A 94 -6.60 -4.89 -6.81
CA LEU A 94 -5.53 -4.26 -7.57
C LEU A 94 -4.24 -4.29 -6.76
N ARG A 95 -3.19 -4.86 -7.34
CA ARG A 95 -1.81 -4.70 -6.87
C ARG A 95 -1.04 -3.93 -7.94
N LEU A 96 -0.76 -2.66 -7.67
CA LEU A 96 -0.05 -1.79 -8.58
C LEU A 96 1.28 -1.40 -7.95
N ARG A 97 2.36 -1.66 -8.69
CA ARG A 97 3.67 -1.10 -8.44
C ARG A 97 4.10 -0.29 -9.65
N CYS A 98 4.39 0.98 -9.46
CA CYS A 98 4.78 1.88 -10.56
C CYS A 98 5.74 2.96 -10.12
N VAL A 99 6.64 3.38 -11.01
CA VAL A 99 7.55 4.50 -10.78
C VAL A 99 6.89 5.79 -11.25
N LYS A 100 6.59 6.72 -10.31
CA LYS A 100 6.06 8.09 -10.50
C LYS A 100 5.54 8.41 -11.93
N PRO A 101 4.34 7.95 -12.33
CA PRO A 101 3.74 8.41 -13.58
C PRO A 101 3.42 9.91 -13.49
N ARG A 102 3.52 10.68 -14.58
CA ARG A 102 3.08 12.09 -14.56
C ARG A 102 1.57 12.20 -14.38
N ARG A 103 0.83 11.27 -14.99
CA ARG A 103 -0.62 11.17 -14.87
C ARG A 103 -1.03 9.76 -14.42
N PHE A 104 -1.83 9.68 -13.37
CA PHE A 104 -2.44 8.44 -12.90
C PHE A 104 -3.96 8.60 -12.82
N ILE A 105 -4.70 7.71 -13.47
CA ILE A 105 -6.16 7.68 -13.44
C ILE A 105 -6.62 6.28 -13.02
N LEU A 106 -7.42 6.20 -11.96
CA LEU A 106 -8.00 4.95 -11.48
C LEU A 106 -9.52 5.05 -11.35
N LYS A 107 -10.23 4.30 -12.20
CA LYS A 107 -11.68 4.12 -12.22
C LYS A 107 -12.01 2.66 -11.95
N ALA A 108 -12.24 2.35 -10.68
CA ALA A 108 -12.54 1.00 -10.21
C ALA A 108 -13.52 1.08 -9.03
N PRO A 109 -14.80 1.44 -9.26
CA PRO A 109 -15.80 1.60 -8.19
C PRO A 109 -16.02 0.34 -7.33
N SER A 110 -15.82 -0.86 -7.90
CA SER A 110 -15.95 -2.14 -7.18
C SER A 110 -14.71 -2.55 -6.37
N LEU A 111 -13.65 -1.73 -6.38
CA LEU A 111 -12.37 -2.09 -5.76
C LEU A 111 -12.54 -2.29 -4.26
N PHE A 112 -12.16 -3.48 -3.79
CA PHE A 112 -12.28 -3.91 -2.40
C PHE A 112 -10.93 -3.91 -1.69
N SER A 113 -9.88 -4.32 -2.41
CA SER A 113 -8.50 -4.38 -1.92
C SER A 113 -7.57 -3.67 -2.89
N PHE A 114 -6.81 -2.71 -2.38
CA PHE A 114 -5.84 -1.96 -3.16
C PHE A 114 -4.46 -1.98 -2.49
N PHE A 115 -3.48 -2.52 -3.20
CA PHE A 115 -2.07 -2.40 -2.89
C PHE A 115 -1.43 -1.45 -3.89
N LEU A 116 -0.87 -0.34 -3.39
CA LEU A 116 -0.20 0.68 -4.17
C LEU A 116 1.26 0.81 -3.69
N SER A 117 2.21 0.54 -4.58
CA SER A 117 3.63 0.80 -4.36
C SER A 117 4.12 1.84 -5.37
N MET A 118 4.39 3.06 -4.91
CA MET A 118 4.72 4.21 -5.76
C MET A 118 5.74 5.11 -5.07
N SER A 119 6.67 5.71 -5.81
CA SER A 119 7.70 6.59 -5.22
C SER A 119 7.13 7.91 -4.72
N ASN A 120 6.35 8.57 -5.56
CA ASN A 120 5.71 9.87 -5.33
C ASN A 120 4.57 10.02 -6.35
N ILE A 121 3.65 10.94 -6.09
CA ILE A 121 2.58 11.32 -6.99
C ILE A 121 3.15 12.13 -8.16
N GLY A 122 2.52 11.97 -9.33
CA GLY A 122 2.75 12.81 -10.49
C GLY A 122 2.10 14.19 -10.40
N ASP A 123 1.95 14.82 -11.55
CA ASP A 123 1.29 16.12 -11.68
C ASP A 123 -0.24 15.97 -11.60
N ILE A 124 -0.76 14.86 -12.13
CA ILE A 124 -2.20 14.57 -12.19
C ILE A 124 -2.45 13.22 -11.54
N PHE A 125 -3.31 13.21 -10.52
CA PHE A 125 -3.76 12.01 -9.85
C PHE A 125 -5.29 12.06 -9.68
N GLU A 126 -5.97 11.26 -10.50
CA GLU A 126 -7.43 11.22 -10.55
C GLU A 126 -7.90 9.83 -10.10
N VAL A 127 -8.66 9.78 -9.02
CA VAL A 127 -9.22 8.54 -8.52
C VAL A 127 -10.69 8.74 -8.28
N GLU A 128 -11.52 7.88 -8.87
CA GLU A 128 -12.95 7.88 -8.58
C GLU A 128 -13.20 7.46 -7.13
N ARG A 129 -14.30 7.96 -6.55
CA ARG A 129 -14.68 7.61 -5.19
C ARG A 129 -14.85 6.10 -5.07
N PHE A 130 -14.06 5.47 -4.20
CA PHE A 130 -14.22 4.05 -3.92
C PHE A 130 -15.44 3.81 -3.04
N LEU A 131 -16.36 2.99 -3.53
CA LEU A 131 -17.59 2.69 -2.80
C LEU A 131 -17.45 1.45 -1.90
N ASN A 132 -16.47 0.59 -2.18
CA ASN A 132 -16.30 -0.72 -1.55
C ASN A 132 -14.90 -0.97 -0.98
N LEU A 133 -13.99 0.00 -1.05
CA LEU A 133 -12.59 -0.20 -0.66
C LEU A 133 -12.50 -0.41 0.86
N ARG A 134 -12.15 -1.63 1.26
CA ARG A 134 -12.02 -2.03 2.67
C ARG A 134 -10.57 -2.10 3.12
N THR A 135 -9.68 -2.47 2.21
CA THR A 135 -8.25 -2.65 2.51
C THR A 135 -7.40 -1.80 1.59
N LEU A 136 -6.62 -0.90 2.17
CA LEU A 136 -5.64 -0.08 1.47
C LEU A 136 -4.25 -0.36 2.05
N ARG A 137 -3.32 -0.77 1.20
CA ARG A 137 -1.89 -0.83 1.52
C ARG A 137 -1.13 0.12 0.61
N VAL A 138 -0.36 1.01 1.23
CA VAL A 138 0.49 1.97 0.52
C VAL A 138 1.95 1.75 0.92
N GLU A 139 2.79 1.57 -0.09
CA GLU A 139 4.24 1.54 0.01
C GLU A 139 4.82 2.72 -0.75
N SER A 140 5.39 3.70 -0.06
CA SER A 140 5.89 4.91 -0.70
C SER A 140 7.02 5.57 0.07
N ALA A 141 7.84 6.36 -0.63
CA ALA A 141 8.73 7.33 0.00
C ALA A 141 7.99 8.62 0.39
N ASP A 142 6.86 8.89 -0.26
CA ASP A 142 5.95 10.01 0.00
C ASP A 142 4.57 9.48 0.43
N LEU A 143 4.48 8.95 1.65
CA LEU A 143 3.22 8.48 2.22
C LEU A 143 2.24 9.65 2.44
N PHE A 144 2.75 10.82 2.79
CA PHE A 144 1.94 12.00 3.13
C PHE A 144 1.30 12.66 1.92
N GLY A 145 1.90 12.58 0.74
CA GLY A 145 1.23 12.95 -0.49
C GLY A 145 0.10 11.97 -0.83
N ILE A 146 0.37 10.66 -0.73
CA ILE A 146 -0.49 9.61 -1.30
C ILE A 146 -1.75 9.36 -0.47
N ILE A 147 -1.62 9.24 0.85
CA ILE A 147 -2.75 8.81 1.67
C ILE A 147 -3.93 9.82 1.67
N PRO A 148 -3.73 11.15 1.70
CA PRO A 148 -4.83 12.11 1.66
C PRO A 148 -5.75 11.98 0.44
N LEU A 149 -5.26 11.39 -0.66
CA LEU A 149 -6.06 11.09 -1.86
C LEU A 149 -7.21 10.10 -1.57
N PHE A 150 -7.11 9.36 -0.46
CA PHE A 150 -8.12 8.39 -0.02
C PHE A 150 -9.02 8.94 1.10
N SER A 151 -8.85 10.20 1.52
CA SER A 151 -9.58 10.81 2.65
C SER A 151 -11.11 10.86 2.52
N GLY A 152 -11.65 10.80 1.29
CA GLY A 152 -13.09 10.68 1.04
C GLY A 152 -13.64 9.24 1.11
N THR A 153 -12.80 8.25 1.45
CA THR A 153 -13.15 6.83 1.42
C THR A 153 -13.46 6.31 2.82
N GLU A 154 -14.67 6.59 3.28
CA GLU A 154 -15.17 6.18 4.60
C GLU A 154 -15.25 4.65 4.78
N THR A 155 -15.09 3.86 3.71
CA THR A 155 -15.22 2.39 3.78
C THR A 155 -13.96 1.67 4.22
N ILE A 156 -12.80 2.35 4.28
CA ILE A 156 -11.52 1.72 4.60
C ILE A 156 -11.53 1.26 6.06
N GLU A 157 -11.42 -0.06 6.25
CA GLU A 157 -11.35 -0.69 7.57
C GLU A 157 -9.93 -1.11 7.93
N ASN A 158 -9.10 -1.43 6.92
CA ASN A 158 -7.73 -1.88 7.10
C ASN A 158 -6.77 -0.98 6.32
N LEU A 159 -5.91 -0.26 7.04
CA LEU A 159 -4.89 0.62 6.46
C LEU A 159 -3.48 0.10 6.80
N ILE A 160 -2.65 -0.09 5.78
CA ILE A 160 -1.25 -0.51 5.92
C ILE A 160 -0.37 0.54 5.25
N CYS A 161 0.53 1.16 6.00
CA CYS A 161 1.46 2.16 5.48
C CYS A 161 2.90 1.70 5.72
N GLU A 162 3.65 1.51 4.64
CA GLU A 162 5.04 1.06 4.70
C GLU A 162 5.92 1.97 3.84
N LYS A 163 7.20 2.09 4.24
CA LYS A 163 8.17 2.73 3.35
C LYS A 163 8.54 1.73 2.27
N SER A 164 8.54 2.17 1.03
CA SER A 164 9.01 1.34 -0.06
C SER A 164 10.54 1.20 -0.01
N SER A 165 11.03 -0.03 0.05
CA SER A 165 12.46 -0.36 -0.12
C SER A 165 12.90 -0.24 -1.58
N PHE A 166 11.96 -0.17 -2.53
CA PHE A 166 12.23 -0.11 -3.95
C PHE A 166 12.65 1.28 -4.44
N PHE A 167 12.26 2.33 -3.72
CA PHE A 167 12.57 3.71 -4.08
C PHE A 167 13.64 4.25 -3.15
N VAL A 168 14.90 4.11 -3.54
CA VAL A 168 16.02 4.74 -2.83
C VAL A 168 15.86 6.25 -2.99
N SER A 169 15.65 6.96 -1.88
CA SER A 169 15.48 8.40 -1.87
C SER A 169 16.80 9.10 -2.22
N HIS A 170 17.01 9.42 -3.49
CA HIS A 170 18.05 10.37 -3.90
C HIS A 170 17.51 11.78 -3.69
N GLY A 171 17.67 12.30 -2.48
CA GLY A 171 17.38 13.69 -2.14
C GLY A 171 16.47 13.84 -0.93
N THR A 172 16.83 14.81 -0.09
CA THR A 172 16.01 15.36 0.99
C THR A 172 14.80 16.04 0.37
N LEU A 173 13.72 15.29 0.15
CA LEU A 173 12.40 15.90 0.04
C LEU A 173 12.20 16.69 1.34
N LYS A 174 12.02 18.00 1.22
CA LYS A 174 11.52 18.82 2.33
C LYS A 174 10.16 18.24 2.69
N GLN A 175 10.15 17.36 3.68
CA GLN A 175 8.94 16.73 4.17
C GLN A 175 8.10 17.82 4.81
N ASP A 176 7.05 18.23 4.09
CA ASP A 176 6.08 19.15 4.64
C ASP A 176 5.25 18.35 5.66
N VAL A 177 5.53 18.58 6.94
CA VAL A 177 4.98 17.85 8.10
C VAL A 177 3.44 17.96 8.17
N ARG A 178 2.84 18.84 7.35
CA ARG A 178 1.39 19.05 7.24
C ARG A 178 0.61 17.80 6.79
N GLY A 179 1.17 16.95 5.92
CA GLY A 179 0.36 15.92 5.25
C GLY A 179 -0.09 14.75 6.16
N PHE A 180 0.54 14.53 7.32
CA PHE A 180 0.15 13.41 8.18
C PHE A 180 -1.18 13.59 8.93
N LYS A 181 -1.52 14.84 9.27
CA LYS A 181 -2.84 15.16 9.83
C LYS A 181 -3.94 14.66 8.90
N ASP A 182 -3.73 14.82 7.60
CA ASP A 182 -4.70 14.44 6.57
C ASP A 182 -4.76 12.90 6.40
N VAL A 183 -3.66 12.18 6.63
CA VAL A 183 -3.62 10.70 6.68
C VAL A 183 -4.45 10.15 7.83
N VAL A 184 -4.31 10.74 9.02
CA VAL A 184 -5.04 10.30 10.21
C VAL A 184 -6.51 10.70 10.13
N CYS A 185 -6.82 11.87 9.59
CA CYS A 185 -8.20 12.31 9.33
C CYS A 185 -8.87 11.50 8.20
N ALA A 186 -8.11 10.96 7.24
CA ALA A 186 -8.62 10.04 6.22
C ALA A 186 -9.07 8.68 6.79
N ALA A 187 -8.61 8.34 8.00
CA ALA A 187 -8.68 7.00 8.56
C ALA A 187 -9.69 6.88 9.73
N THR A 188 -10.77 7.67 9.75
CA THR A 188 -11.73 7.72 10.87
C THR A 188 -12.46 6.39 11.11
N ASN A 189 -12.71 5.61 10.06
CA ASN A 189 -13.38 4.29 10.13
C ASN A 189 -12.42 3.09 10.20
N VAL A 190 -11.12 3.34 10.31
CA VAL A 190 -10.11 2.29 10.33
C VAL A 190 -10.23 1.47 11.61
N ARG A 191 -10.36 0.15 11.43
CA ARG A 191 -10.39 -0.86 12.51
C ARG A 191 -9.03 -1.47 12.75
N THR A 192 -8.24 -1.60 11.70
CA THR A 192 -6.87 -2.13 11.75
C THR A 192 -5.91 -1.15 11.09
N LEU A 193 -4.93 -0.66 11.85
CA LEU A 193 -3.86 0.18 11.33
C LEU A 193 -2.54 -0.55 11.47
N SER A 194 -1.79 -0.67 10.37
CA SER A 194 -0.44 -1.22 10.36
C SER A 194 0.55 -0.19 9.86
N LEU A 195 1.56 0.13 10.66
CA LEU A 195 2.58 1.10 10.35
C LEU A 195 3.95 0.44 10.29
N GLY A 196 4.64 0.63 9.18
CA GLY A 196 6.06 0.33 9.04
C GLY A 196 6.94 1.28 9.89
N PRO A 197 8.25 0.99 9.99
CA PRO A 197 9.15 1.70 10.90
C PRO A 197 9.27 3.19 10.62
N VAL A 198 9.27 3.57 9.35
CA VAL A 198 9.35 4.98 8.95
C VAL A 198 8.03 5.70 9.17
N ALA A 199 6.91 5.09 8.76
CA ALA A 199 5.58 5.67 8.97
C ALA A 199 5.30 5.95 10.45
N TRP A 200 5.71 5.03 11.33
CA TRP A 200 5.62 5.23 12.78
C TRP A 200 6.55 6.35 13.27
N SER A 201 7.82 6.34 12.84
CA SER A 201 8.82 7.31 13.28
C SER A 201 8.44 8.74 12.88
N GLU A 202 7.93 8.94 11.67
CA GLU A 202 7.47 10.25 11.21
C GLU A 202 6.23 10.71 11.98
N LEU A 203 5.29 9.80 12.23
CA LEU A 203 4.13 10.07 13.10
C LEU A 203 4.57 10.50 14.51
N GLN A 204 5.56 9.82 15.07
CA GLN A 204 6.14 10.16 16.37
C GLN A 204 6.87 11.52 16.33
N GLU A 205 7.54 11.88 15.23
CA GLU A 205 8.16 13.21 15.09
C GLU A 205 7.12 14.34 15.06
N SER A 206 6.00 14.15 14.34
CA SER A 206 4.89 15.10 14.33
C SER A 206 4.31 15.32 15.74
N PHE A 207 4.32 14.30 16.59
CA PHE A 207 3.88 14.40 17.99
C PHE A 207 4.73 15.40 18.77
N TYR A 208 6.05 15.31 18.64
CA TYR A 208 6.97 16.20 19.35
C TYR A 208 6.98 17.62 18.82
N LYS A 209 6.72 17.82 17.53
CA LYS A 209 6.55 19.15 16.93
C LYS A 209 5.29 19.87 17.43
N GLY A 210 4.38 19.15 18.09
CA GLY A 210 3.16 19.71 18.68
C GLY A 210 1.95 19.74 17.75
N ASP A 211 2.09 19.21 16.54
CA ASP A 211 1.09 19.26 15.46
C ASP A 211 -0.15 18.39 15.74
N LEU A 212 -0.07 17.47 16.71
CA LEU A 212 -1.08 16.42 16.94
C LEU A 212 -2.00 16.67 18.15
N LYS A 213 -1.77 17.76 18.89
CA LYS A 213 -2.37 17.93 20.23
C LYS A 213 -3.90 18.10 20.21
N ILE A 214 -4.52 18.46 19.08
CA ILE A 214 -5.88 19.04 19.09
C ILE A 214 -6.95 18.26 18.29
N TRP A 215 -6.63 17.33 17.37
CA TRP A 215 -7.60 16.97 16.30
C TRP A 215 -7.91 15.49 16.03
N TRP A 216 -7.46 14.52 16.83
CA TRP A 216 -7.55 13.10 16.42
C TRP A 216 -8.32 12.21 17.40
N SER A 217 -9.17 11.35 16.83
CA SER A 217 -9.93 10.31 17.53
C SER A 217 -9.93 9.03 16.67
N TRP A 218 -9.27 7.96 17.14
CA TRP A 218 -9.30 6.63 16.52
C TRP A 218 -10.39 5.78 17.18
N GLU A 219 -11.62 6.28 17.12
CA GLU A 219 -12.76 5.74 17.87
C GLU A 219 -13.08 4.30 17.50
N HIS A 220 -12.79 3.91 16.27
CA HIS A 220 -13.10 2.59 15.72
C HIS A 220 -11.89 1.67 15.63
N LEU A 221 -10.69 2.16 15.98
CA LEU A 221 -9.46 1.37 15.88
C LEU A 221 -9.48 0.27 16.94
N LYS A 222 -9.50 -0.99 16.49
CA LYS A 222 -9.51 -2.17 17.36
C LYS A 222 -8.14 -2.83 17.43
N LYS A 223 -7.34 -2.68 16.38
CA LYS A 223 -6.03 -3.30 16.24
C LYS A 223 -4.99 -2.33 15.69
N LEU A 224 -3.87 -2.22 16.39
CA LEU A 224 -2.71 -1.46 15.95
C LEU A 224 -1.52 -2.41 15.76
N VAL A 225 -0.85 -2.33 14.63
CA VAL A 225 0.38 -3.07 14.32
C VAL A 225 1.47 -2.07 13.99
N VAL A 226 2.61 -2.17 14.67
CA VAL A 226 3.69 -1.19 14.52
C VAL A 226 5.03 -1.90 14.45
N HIS A 227 5.84 -1.52 13.48
CA HIS A 227 7.26 -1.86 13.43
C HIS A 227 8.06 -0.69 14.02
N LEU A 228 8.91 -0.96 15.00
CA LEU A 228 9.59 0.05 15.81
C LEU A 228 11.09 0.09 15.50
N LEU A 229 11.59 1.31 15.28
CA LEU A 229 12.99 1.68 15.42
C LEU A 229 13.14 2.48 16.72
N ILE A 230 13.79 1.90 17.73
CA ILE A 230 13.88 2.52 19.06
C ILE A 230 15.20 3.28 19.17
N LYS A 231 15.11 4.61 19.06
CA LYS A 231 16.22 5.53 19.36
C LYS A 231 16.21 5.97 20.83
N ASP A 232 15.01 6.19 21.38
CA ASP A 232 14.76 6.56 22.77
C ASP A 232 13.50 5.86 23.26
N VAL A 233 13.65 5.04 24.31
CA VAL A 233 12.56 4.27 24.92
C VAL A 233 11.51 5.17 25.56
N ASN A 234 11.93 6.25 26.22
CA ASN A 234 11.00 7.16 26.88
C ASN A 234 10.14 7.89 25.85
N ALA A 235 10.76 8.28 24.75
CA ALA A 235 10.07 8.88 23.63
C ALA A 235 9.01 7.92 23.07
N VAL A 236 9.42 6.71 22.68
CA VAL A 236 8.51 5.69 22.14
C VAL A 236 7.37 5.36 23.12
N CYS A 237 7.66 5.14 24.40
CA CYS A 237 6.64 4.89 25.43
C CYS A 237 5.65 6.04 25.53
N SER A 238 6.14 7.29 25.60
CA SER A 238 5.26 8.47 25.70
C SER A 238 4.32 8.58 24.51
N PHE A 239 4.81 8.27 23.31
CA PHE A 239 4.01 8.30 22.11
C PHE A 239 2.99 7.15 22.03
N ILE A 240 3.37 5.93 22.44
CA ILE A 240 2.42 4.80 22.58
C ILE A 240 1.32 5.16 23.58
N SER A 241 1.68 5.70 24.75
CA SER A 241 0.70 6.10 25.76
C SER A 241 -0.25 7.17 25.22
N PHE A 242 0.26 8.14 24.45
CA PHE A 242 -0.56 9.13 23.78
C PHE A 242 -1.57 8.50 22.79
N VAL A 243 -1.14 7.54 21.98
CA VAL A 243 -2.02 6.82 21.04
C VAL A 243 -3.10 6.02 21.78
N LEU A 244 -2.69 5.26 22.80
CA LEU A 244 -3.60 4.39 23.55
C LEU A 244 -4.67 5.17 24.32
N THR A 245 -4.29 6.28 24.95
CA THR A 245 -5.23 7.13 25.70
C THR A 245 -6.29 7.80 24.81
N ARG A 246 -6.07 7.88 23.50
CA ARG A 246 -7.01 8.45 22.52
C ARG A 246 -7.71 7.42 21.64
N SER A 247 -7.53 6.12 21.93
CA SER A 247 -8.10 5.03 21.14
C SER A 247 -8.94 4.13 22.05
N ALA A 248 -10.15 4.59 22.41
CA ALA A 248 -11.00 3.90 23.39
C ALA A 248 -11.39 2.46 23.00
N ALA A 249 -11.51 2.18 21.69
CA ALA A 249 -11.85 0.85 21.18
C ALA A 249 -10.65 -0.08 20.97
N LEU A 250 -9.42 0.40 21.21
CA LEU A 250 -8.20 -0.32 20.90
C LEU A 250 -8.00 -1.49 21.86
N ALA A 251 -8.14 -2.70 21.34
CA ALA A 251 -8.11 -3.93 22.11
C ALA A 251 -6.84 -4.76 21.88
N GLU A 252 -6.25 -4.68 20.69
CA GLU A 252 -5.05 -5.44 20.31
C GLU A 252 -3.95 -4.52 19.81
N VAL A 253 -2.74 -4.68 20.34
CA VAL A 253 -1.55 -3.97 19.87
C VAL A 253 -0.43 -4.98 19.61
N ALA A 254 0.09 -4.99 18.39
CA ALA A 254 1.25 -5.78 18.01
C ALA A 254 2.46 -4.86 17.76
N LEU A 255 3.49 -5.00 18.59
CA LEU A 255 4.74 -4.25 18.47
C LEU A 255 5.87 -5.18 18.00
N PHE A 256 6.40 -4.88 16.83
CA PHE A 256 7.57 -5.55 16.27
C PHE A 256 8.79 -4.66 16.50
N ILE A 257 9.76 -5.13 17.28
CA ILE A 257 10.96 -4.36 17.65
C ILE A 257 12.13 -4.80 16.77
N HIS A 258 12.93 -3.86 16.25
CA HIS A 258 14.07 -4.22 15.40
C HIS A 258 15.05 -5.14 16.15
N CYS A 259 15.62 -6.13 15.45
CA CYS A 259 16.51 -7.13 16.05
C CYS A 259 17.76 -6.53 16.73
N ASP A 260 18.19 -5.35 16.28
CA ASP A 260 19.40 -4.67 16.81
C ASP A 260 19.15 -3.98 18.16
N VAL A 261 17.91 -3.93 18.63
CA VAL A 261 17.59 -3.32 19.92
C VAL A 261 18.00 -4.28 21.05
N GLY A 262 18.86 -3.82 21.95
CA GLY A 262 19.32 -4.59 23.11
C GLY A 262 18.18 -5.11 23.99
N GLN A 263 18.36 -6.30 24.58
CA GLN A 263 17.31 -7.00 25.33
C GLN A 263 16.82 -6.20 26.54
N ASP A 264 17.69 -5.43 27.22
CA ASP A 264 17.31 -4.59 28.36
C ASP A 264 16.34 -3.48 27.96
N VAL A 265 16.60 -2.83 26.82
CA VAL A 265 15.72 -1.82 26.24
C VAL A 265 14.37 -2.44 25.86
N ARG A 266 14.40 -3.63 25.26
CA ARG A 266 13.20 -4.38 24.88
C ARG A 266 12.33 -4.71 26.10
N ASN A 267 12.95 -5.25 27.15
CA ASN A 267 12.28 -5.61 28.40
C ASN A 267 11.70 -4.37 29.11
N CYS A 268 12.43 -3.25 29.09
CA CYS A 268 11.95 -1.98 29.64
C CYS A 268 10.68 -1.49 28.93
N LEU A 269 10.65 -1.50 27.59
CA LEU A 269 9.47 -1.15 26.80
C LEU A 269 8.28 -2.08 27.12
N ILE A 270 8.51 -3.40 27.07
CA ILE A 270 7.47 -4.41 27.34
C ILE A 270 6.87 -4.19 28.74
N SER A 271 7.73 -4.06 29.75
CA SER A 271 7.32 -3.86 31.14
C SER A 271 6.43 -2.62 31.28
N ARG A 272 6.86 -1.46 30.73
CA ARG A 272 6.10 -0.20 30.81
C ARG A 272 4.77 -0.27 30.07
N CYS A 273 4.76 -0.79 28.85
CA CYS A 273 3.53 -0.90 28.07
C CYS A 273 2.50 -1.83 28.75
N THR A 274 2.96 -2.96 29.31
CA THR A 274 2.08 -3.91 29.99
C THR A 274 1.60 -3.41 31.35
N SER A 275 2.44 -2.66 32.09
CA SER A 275 2.05 -2.04 33.36
C SER A 275 1.07 -0.88 33.18
N ASP A 276 1.32 -0.01 32.19
CA ASP A 276 0.54 1.22 32.00
C ASP A 276 -0.80 0.93 31.33
N PHE A 277 -0.88 -0.14 30.52
CA PHE A 277 -2.08 -0.53 29.77
C PHE A 277 -2.38 -2.03 29.88
N PRO A 278 -2.75 -2.52 31.08
CA PRO A 278 -2.97 -3.95 31.32
C PRO A 278 -4.20 -4.53 30.60
N ARG A 279 -5.11 -3.68 30.12
CA ARG A 279 -6.32 -4.08 29.38
C ARG A 279 -6.06 -4.36 27.90
N VAL A 280 -4.93 -3.91 27.37
CA VAL A 280 -4.57 -4.10 25.96
C VAL A 280 -4.03 -5.52 25.77
N ARG A 281 -4.50 -6.22 24.73
CA ARG A 281 -3.91 -7.48 24.31
C ARG A 281 -2.63 -7.22 23.53
N TRP A 282 -1.51 -7.30 24.22
CA TRP A 282 -0.19 -7.12 23.65
C TRP A 282 0.27 -8.34 22.87
N LYS A 283 0.83 -8.10 21.68
CA LYS A 283 1.61 -9.06 20.90
C LYS A 283 2.99 -8.46 20.64
N TRP A 284 4.03 -9.25 20.83
CA TRP A 284 5.41 -8.82 20.70
C TRP A 284 6.09 -9.62 19.60
N GLY A 285 6.90 -8.97 18.80
CA GLY A 285 7.67 -9.61 17.74
C GLY A 285 9.02 -8.95 17.54
N SER A 286 9.83 -9.56 16.70
CA SER A 286 11.06 -8.97 16.17
C SER A 286 10.93 -8.79 14.67
N TRP A 287 11.62 -7.80 14.11
CA TRP A 287 11.77 -7.65 12.66
C TRP A 287 13.21 -7.29 12.30
N SER A 288 13.60 -7.58 11.06
CA SER A 288 14.89 -7.23 10.49
C SER A 288 14.69 -6.77 9.04
N GLU A 289 15.62 -5.98 8.52
CA GLU A 289 15.60 -5.50 7.12
C GLU A 289 16.01 -6.58 6.10
N LEU A 290 15.90 -7.88 6.44
CA LEU A 290 16.36 -8.96 5.56
C LEU A 290 15.79 -8.77 4.14
N TYR A 291 16.73 -8.55 3.21
CA TYR A 291 16.54 -8.37 1.77
C TYR A 291 15.31 -9.12 1.25
N GLY A 292 14.26 -8.36 0.89
CA GLY A 292 13.14 -8.75 0.04
C GLY A 292 12.62 -10.18 0.17
N GLY A 293 11.64 -10.39 1.04
CA GLY A 293 10.73 -11.53 0.94
C GLY A 293 10.46 -12.26 2.26
N SER A 294 9.23 -12.11 2.76
CA SER A 294 8.47 -13.10 3.52
C SER A 294 9.25 -14.16 4.31
N ALA A 295 9.30 -14.00 5.64
CA ALA A 295 8.83 -15.01 6.60
C ALA A 295 8.91 -14.42 8.02
N ALA A 296 7.76 -14.08 8.61
CA ALA A 296 7.69 -13.88 10.05
C ALA A 296 7.77 -15.26 10.70
N SER A 297 8.92 -15.60 11.29
CA SER A 297 9.02 -16.72 12.22
C SER A 297 8.43 -16.29 13.57
N SER A 298 7.32 -16.92 13.96
CA SER A 298 6.81 -16.89 15.32
C SER A 298 7.56 -17.90 16.17
N SER A 299 8.16 -17.44 17.27
CA SER A 299 8.43 -18.23 18.47
C SER A 299 7.64 -17.66 19.65
#